data_AF-A0AAW6LVF5-F1
#
_entry.id   AF-A0AAW6LVF5-F1
#
_cell.length_a   1.000
_cell.length_b   1.000
_cell.length_c   1.000
_cell.angle_alpha   90.00
_cell.angle_beta   90.00
_cell.angle_gamma   90.00
#
_symmetry.space_group_name_H-M   'P 1'
#
loop_
_entity.id
_entity.type
_entity.pdbx_description
1 polymer ?
#
loop_
_entity_poly.entity_id
_entity_poly.type
_entity_poly.pdbx_seq_one_letter_code
_entity_poly.pdbx_strand_id
1 'polypeptide(L)'
;MITEELKKLYCTYTGHEPEAIEELPSSGSNRRYFRLTGIPTLIGVSGTSLEENQAFLYMADHFRKKGLPVPQVVAKSDNDAFYLQEDLGDTLLFNAIEKGRKTSVFDEEEKQLLRKTMRLLPAVQFSGADGMDFSYCYPQSEFNSRSILWDLNYFKYCFLKATGMEFQEDRLEDDFQKMADVLMRSSSATFMYRDFQSRNVMIKEGEPWLIDFQGGRKGPVYYDVASFLWQAKANYPESLRKELLKEYLDSLCKYQPVDEKYFYAQLRHFVLFRTMQVLGAYGFRGYFEKKPHFIQSVPFAIENLRQLLQEPYPEYPYLCHVLKELTELKQFTDDLQKRRLVVKVTSFAYKKGIPEDSSGNGGGFVFDCRAVNNPGKYDRYKPFTGLDEPVIRFLEDDGEITTFLEHVYGLVDASVKRYMERGFTNLSICFGCTGGQHRSVYSAQHLAEHLNQKFGVQVNLMHREQNIEQTFKAKS
;
A
#
# COMPACT_ATOMS: atom_id res chain seq x y z
N MET A 1 -39.29 13.82 4.74
CA MET A 1 -38.74 15.19 4.54
C MET A 1 -37.66 15.18 3.47
N ILE A 2 -36.52 14.47 3.64
CA ILE A 2 -35.46 14.40 2.62
C ILE A 2 -35.95 13.80 1.29
N THR A 3 -36.60 12.63 1.35
CA THR A 3 -37.11 11.93 0.16
C THR A 3 -38.15 12.76 -0.61
N GLU A 4 -38.98 13.55 0.09
CA GLU A 4 -39.97 14.43 -0.54
C GLU A 4 -39.30 15.59 -1.30
N GLU A 5 -38.28 16.21 -0.72
CA GLU A 5 -37.52 17.28 -1.41
C GLU A 5 -36.79 16.73 -2.64
N LEU A 6 -36.15 15.56 -2.52
CA LEU A 6 -35.48 14.91 -3.65
C LEU A 6 -36.48 14.48 -4.73
N LYS A 7 -37.65 13.97 -4.34
CA LYS A 7 -38.74 13.64 -5.25
C LYS A 7 -39.22 14.89 -6.00
N LYS A 8 -39.46 16.00 -5.28
CA LYS A 8 -39.86 17.28 -5.88
C LYS A 8 -38.82 17.80 -6.87
N LEU A 9 -37.54 17.75 -6.52
CA LEU A 9 -36.45 18.10 -7.43
C LEU A 9 -36.43 17.22 -8.68
N TYR A 10 -36.65 15.92 -8.50
CA TYR A 10 -36.67 14.95 -9.60
C TYR A 10 -37.84 15.24 -10.56
N CYS A 11 -39.05 15.45 -10.01
CA CYS A 11 -40.21 15.83 -10.81
C CYS A 11 -40.01 17.16 -11.55
N THR A 12 -39.39 18.13 -10.89
CA THR A 12 -39.12 19.44 -11.49
C THR A 12 -38.15 19.32 -12.68
N TYR A 13 -37.17 18.41 -12.58
CA TYR A 13 -36.16 18.20 -13.62
C TYR A 13 -36.67 17.30 -14.77
N THR A 14 -37.38 16.22 -14.47
CA THR A 14 -37.77 15.18 -15.45
C THR A 14 -39.23 15.28 -15.92
N GLY A 15 -40.06 16.04 -15.22
CA GLY A 15 -41.51 16.13 -15.45
C GLY A 15 -42.34 14.99 -14.85
N HIS A 16 -41.70 13.98 -14.23
CA HIS A 16 -42.39 12.80 -13.69
C HIS A 16 -41.80 12.38 -12.34
N GLU A 17 -42.54 11.60 -11.56
CA GLU A 17 -42.04 11.06 -10.30
C GLU A 17 -41.01 9.94 -10.52
N PRO A 18 -40.01 9.77 -9.62
CA PRO A 18 -39.16 8.59 -9.65
C PRO A 18 -40.00 7.35 -9.29
N GLU A 19 -39.68 6.22 -9.91
CA GLU A 19 -40.32 4.93 -9.68
C GLU A 19 -39.98 4.37 -8.28
N ALA A 20 -38.75 4.61 -7.84
CA ALA A 20 -38.27 4.22 -6.51
C ALA A 20 -37.23 5.21 -5.98
N ILE A 21 -37.14 5.30 -4.65
CA ILE A 21 -36.10 6.07 -3.96
C ILE A 21 -35.48 5.18 -2.90
N GLU A 22 -34.20 4.84 -3.06
CA GLU A 22 -33.45 3.96 -2.16
C GLU A 22 -32.29 4.71 -1.53
N GLU A 23 -32.14 4.62 -0.21
CA GLU A 23 -30.98 5.21 0.46
C GLU A 23 -29.74 4.31 0.28
N LEU A 24 -28.64 4.92 -0.18
CA LEU A 24 -27.37 4.23 -0.34
C LEU A 24 -26.61 4.18 1.00
N PRO A 25 -25.78 3.15 1.23
CA PRO A 25 -25.00 3.03 2.46
C PRO A 25 -24.15 4.27 2.74
N SER A 26 -24.18 4.75 3.99
CA SER A 26 -23.38 5.91 4.40
C SER A 26 -21.87 5.59 4.38
N SER A 27 -21.09 6.48 3.77
CA SER A 27 -19.64 6.31 3.54
C SER A 27 -18.76 7.12 4.51
N GLY A 28 -19.21 7.32 5.75
CA GLY A 28 -18.43 7.97 6.81
C GLY A 28 -18.43 9.52 6.77
N SER A 29 -19.23 10.11 5.89
CA SER A 29 -19.65 11.52 5.90
C SER A 29 -21.05 11.64 6.50
N ASN A 30 -21.42 12.84 6.97
CA ASN A 30 -22.80 13.15 7.37
C ASN A 30 -23.74 13.34 6.16
N ARG A 31 -23.20 13.39 4.93
CA ARG A 31 -23.98 13.41 3.69
C ARG A 31 -24.70 12.08 3.46
N ARG A 32 -25.97 12.18 3.05
CA ARG A 32 -26.82 11.03 2.72
C ARG A 32 -27.08 11.01 1.22
N TYR A 33 -26.96 9.84 0.62
CA TYR A 33 -27.11 9.62 -0.81
C TYR A 33 -28.33 8.72 -1.06
N PHE A 34 -29.11 9.04 -2.07
CA PHE A 34 -30.31 8.30 -2.45
C PHE A 34 -30.26 8.02 -3.94
N ARG A 35 -30.49 6.78 -4.35
CA ARG A 35 -30.71 6.43 -5.75
C ARG A 35 -32.18 6.62 -6.08
N LEU A 36 -32.48 7.48 -7.04
CA LEU A 36 -33.82 7.73 -7.57
C LEU A 36 -33.93 7.01 -8.91
N THR A 37 -34.61 5.87 -8.93
CA THR A 37 -34.82 5.06 -10.15
C THR A 37 -35.92 5.69 -11.01
N GLY A 38 -35.65 5.85 -12.29
CA GLY A 38 -36.61 6.35 -13.28
C GLY A 38 -35.91 6.63 -14.61
N ILE A 39 -36.50 7.50 -15.44
CA ILE A 39 -35.94 7.87 -16.74
C ILE A 39 -35.55 9.36 -16.71
N PRO A 40 -34.28 9.71 -16.43
CA PRO A 40 -33.13 8.85 -16.09
C PRO A 40 -32.99 8.55 -14.58
N THR A 41 -32.26 7.48 -14.23
CA THR A 41 -31.83 7.24 -12.85
C THR A 41 -30.82 8.30 -12.39
N LEU A 42 -31.02 8.85 -11.20
CA LEU A 42 -30.20 9.92 -10.63
C LEU A 42 -29.82 9.63 -9.17
N ILE A 43 -28.75 10.26 -8.69
CA ILE A 43 -28.37 10.26 -7.28
C ILE A 43 -28.80 11.58 -6.65
N GLY A 44 -29.70 11.49 -5.67
CA GLY A 44 -30.07 12.58 -4.80
C GLY A 44 -29.14 12.67 -3.60
N VAL A 45 -28.71 13.89 -3.28
CA VAL A 45 -27.80 14.15 -2.16
C VAL A 45 -28.45 15.10 -1.18
N SER A 46 -28.32 14.77 0.11
CA SER A 46 -28.73 15.62 1.22
C SER A 46 -27.51 15.86 2.11
N GLY A 47 -27.06 17.11 2.17
CA GLY A 47 -25.89 17.52 2.95
C GLY A 47 -26.24 18.22 4.25
N THR A 48 -25.34 18.13 5.23
CA THR A 48 -25.49 18.80 6.53
C THR A 48 -24.68 20.11 6.64
N SER A 49 -23.79 20.40 5.68
CA SER A 49 -23.06 21.67 5.57
C SER A 49 -23.37 22.32 4.23
N LEU A 50 -23.86 23.55 4.29
CA LEU A 50 -24.21 24.33 3.12
C LEU A 50 -22.96 24.72 2.33
N GLU A 51 -21.90 25.11 3.03
CA GLU A 51 -20.62 25.52 2.46
C GLU A 51 -19.95 24.37 1.70
N GLU A 52 -20.01 23.16 2.24
CA GLU A 52 -19.50 21.96 1.58
C GLU A 52 -20.32 21.61 0.33
N ASN A 53 -21.65 21.74 0.38
CA ASN A 53 -22.51 21.54 -0.79
C ASN A 53 -22.20 22.58 -1.88
N GLN A 54 -22.06 23.86 -1.51
CA GLN A 54 -21.70 24.92 -2.44
C GLN A 54 -20.34 24.68 -3.10
N ALA A 55 -19.36 24.20 -2.32
CA ALA A 55 -18.06 23.77 -2.85
C ALA A 55 -18.22 22.64 -3.87
N PHE A 56 -19.00 21.60 -3.55
CA PHE A 56 -19.26 20.50 -4.47
C PHE A 56 -19.95 20.96 -5.77
N LEU A 57 -21.03 21.74 -5.64
CA LEU A 57 -21.80 22.24 -6.78
C LEU A 57 -20.93 23.08 -7.72
N TYR A 58 -20.13 23.98 -7.16
CA TYR A 58 -19.17 24.80 -7.92
C TYR A 58 -18.13 23.93 -8.63
N MET A 59 -17.46 23.02 -7.89
CA MET A 59 -16.42 22.17 -8.45
C MET A 59 -16.95 21.22 -9.52
N ALA A 60 -18.14 20.63 -9.31
CA ALA A 60 -18.74 19.73 -10.28
C ALA A 60 -19.02 20.43 -11.62
N ASP A 61 -19.61 21.63 -11.58
CA ASP A 61 -19.84 22.44 -12.78
C ASP A 61 -18.52 22.86 -13.46
N HIS A 62 -17.55 23.35 -12.67
CA HIS A 62 -16.23 23.75 -13.19
C HIS A 62 -15.52 22.58 -13.88
N PHE A 63 -15.41 21.43 -13.21
CA PHE A 63 -14.75 20.24 -13.74
C PHE A 63 -15.46 19.68 -14.97
N ARG A 64 -16.80 19.71 -15.00
CA ARG A 64 -17.56 19.32 -16.20
C ARG A 64 -17.26 20.22 -17.40
N LYS A 65 -17.18 21.54 -17.22
CA LYS A 65 -16.79 22.49 -18.28
C LYS A 65 -15.38 22.24 -18.80
N LYS A 66 -14.49 21.68 -17.97
CA LYS A 66 -13.13 21.26 -18.36
C LYS A 66 -13.07 19.85 -18.97
N GLY A 67 -14.20 19.16 -19.10
CA GLY A 67 -14.25 17.80 -19.64
C GLY A 67 -13.71 16.72 -18.70
N LEU A 68 -13.60 17.02 -17.40
CA LEU A 68 -13.15 16.04 -16.41
C LEU A 68 -14.28 15.06 -16.05
N PRO A 69 -13.95 13.78 -15.75
CA PRO A 69 -14.94 12.74 -15.50
C PRO A 69 -15.44 12.81 -14.04
N VAL A 70 -16.33 13.75 -13.76
CA VAL A 70 -17.02 13.93 -12.47
C VAL A 70 -18.54 13.76 -12.69
N PRO A 71 -19.38 13.45 -11.70
CA PRO A 71 -20.83 13.42 -11.93
C PRO A 71 -21.35 14.80 -12.32
N GLN A 72 -22.27 14.85 -13.28
CA GLN A 72 -22.97 16.10 -13.61
C GLN A 72 -24.05 16.37 -12.57
N VAL A 73 -24.08 17.57 -12.01
CA VAL A 73 -25.23 18.05 -11.23
C VAL A 73 -26.30 18.56 -12.19
N VAL A 74 -27.52 18.06 -12.06
CA VAL A 74 -28.62 18.32 -13.01
C VAL A 74 -29.73 19.17 -12.40
N ALA A 75 -29.90 19.15 -11.08
CA ALA A 75 -30.86 19.97 -10.37
C ALA A 75 -30.37 20.25 -8.94
N LYS A 76 -30.82 21.35 -8.35
CA LYS A 76 -30.53 21.71 -6.95
C LYS A 76 -31.69 22.50 -6.35
N SER A 77 -31.83 22.45 -5.03
CA SER A 77 -32.80 23.26 -4.30
C SER A 77 -32.35 24.72 -4.21
N ASP A 78 -33.29 25.64 -3.97
CA ASP A 78 -33.02 27.08 -3.87
C ASP A 78 -32.01 27.44 -2.77
N ASN A 79 -31.92 26.60 -1.74
CA ASN A 79 -31.01 26.75 -0.61
C ASN A 79 -29.76 25.86 -0.70
N ASP A 80 -29.47 25.23 -1.84
CA ASP A 80 -28.33 24.33 -2.08
C ASP A 80 -28.20 23.13 -1.09
N ALA A 81 -29.20 22.87 -0.25
CA ALA A 81 -29.19 21.77 0.72
C ALA A 81 -29.38 20.39 0.08
N PHE A 82 -30.09 20.36 -1.05
CA PHE A 82 -30.39 19.17 -1.83
C PHE A 82 -30.00 19.36 -3.28
N TYR A 83 -29.47 18.32 -3.90
CA TYR A 83 -29.20 18.32 -5.32
C TYR A 83 -29.30 16.93 -5.93
N LEU A 84 -29.54 16.88 -7.23
CA LEU A 84 -29.53 15.68 -8.04
C LEU A 84 -28.30 15.69 -8.94
N GLN A 85 -27.64 14.55 -9.02
CA GLN A 85 -26.50 14.33 -9.88
C GLN A 85 -26.64 13.02 -10.67
N GLU A 86 -25.84 12.90 -11.72
CA GLU A 86 -25.74 11.69 -12.53
C GLU A 86 -25.39 10.45 -11.69
N ASP A 87 -26.05 9.33 -11.97
CA ASP A 87 -25.65 8.02 -11.44
C ASP A 87 -24.47 7.45 -12.24
N LEU A 88 -23.39 7.13 -11.51
CA LEU A 88 -22.17 6.56 -12.05
C LEU A 88 -22.11 5.04 -11.90
N GLY A 89 -23.17 4.41 -11.39
CA GLY A 89 -23.25 2.98 -11.12
C GLY A 89 -22.85 2.63 -9.68
N ASP A 90 -22.37 1.40 -9.48
CA ASP A 90 -22.05 0.85 -8.14
C ASP A 90 -20.58 0.44 -7.99
N THR A 91 -19.80 0.45 -9.07
CA THR A 91 -18.45 -0.10 -9.07
C THR A 91 -17.43 0.94 -8.62
N LEU A 92 -16.98 0.84 -7.37
CA LEU A 92 -15.80 1.56 -6.88
C LEU A 92 -14.51 0.89 -7.36
N LEU A 93 -13.50 1.69 -7.73
CA LEU A 93 -12.17 1.21 -8.07
C LEU A 93 -11.59 0.36 -6.93
N PHE A 94 -11.80 0.73 -5.67
CA PHE A 94 -11.38 -0.04 -4.50
C PHE A 94 -11.91 -1.48 -4.49
N ASN A 95 -13.13 -1.68 -4.97
CA ASN A 95 -13.77 -3.00 -5.09
C ASN A 95 -13.32 -3.71 -6.37
N ALA A 96 -13.17 -2.97 -7.48
CA ALA A 96 -12.72 -3.52 -8.75
C ALA A 96 -11.32 -4.16 -8.67
N ILE A 97 -10.47 -3.70 -7.74
CA ILE A 97 -9.11 -4.22 -7.51
C ILE A 97 -9.00 -5.11 -6.26
N GLU A 98 -10.12 -5.61 -5.72
CA GLU A 98 -10.15 -6.28 -4.43
C GLU A 98 -9.24 -7.52 -4.37
N LYS A 99 -9.20 -8.29 -5.45
CA LYS A 99 -8.38 -9.51 -5.56
C LYS A 99 -6.90 -9.17 -5.43
N GLY A 100 -6.43 -8.16 -6.17
CA GLY A 100 -5.07 -7.64 -6.07
C GLY A 100 -4.75 -7.11 -4.68
N ARG A 101 -5.65 -6.34 -4.04
CA ARG A 101 -5.42 -5.83 -2.67
C ARG A 101 -5.30 -6.95 -1.63
N LYS A 102 -6.15 -7.98 -1.73
CA LYS A 102 -6.17 -9.10 -0.77
C LYS A 102 -4.95 -10.03 -0.93
N THR A 103 -4.44 -10.18 -2.15
CA THR A 103 -3.35 -11.11 -2.48
C THR A 103 -1.99 -10.43 -2.67
N SER A 104 -1.96 -9.09 -2.73
CA SER A 104 -0.82 -8.29 -3.19
C SER A 104 -0.38 -8.59 -4.64
N VAL A 105 -1.26 -9.20 -5.44
CA VAL A 105 -0.99 -9.69 -6.80
C VAL A 105 -2.06 -9.17 -7.73
N PHE A 106 -1.73 -8.09 -8.42
CA PHE A 106 -2.64 -7.41 -9.33
C PHE A 106 -2.52 -8.00 -10.73
N ASP A 107 -3.64 -8.42 -11.30
CA ASP A 107 -3.69 -8.81 -12.70
C ASP A 107 -3.73 -7.60 -13.63
N GLU A 108 -3.63 -7.85 -14.94
CA GLU A 108 -3.43 -6.78 -15.91
C GLU A 108 -4.66 -5.84 -16.02
N GLU A 109 -5.88 -6.36 -15.82
CA GLU A 109 -7.10 -5.56 -15.82
C GLU A 109 -7.11 -4.60 -14.63
N GLU A 110 -6.81 -5.09 -13.42
CA GLU A 110 -6.71 -4.26 -12.22
C GLU A 110 -5.63 -3.18 -12.39
N LYS A 111 -4.45 -3.55 -12.92
CA LYS A 111 -3.37 -2.59 -13.19
C LYS A 111 -3.76 -1.55 -14.23
N GLN A 112 -4.51 -1.92 -15.28
CA GLN A 112 -4.96 -0.96 -16.28
C GLN A 112 -5.91 0.08 -15.67
N LEU A 113 -6.84 -0.33 -14.81
CA LEU A 113 -7.71 0.62 -14.10
C LEU A 113 -6.89 1.60 -13.25
N LEU A 114 -5.90 1.10 -12.50
CA LEU A 114 -5.00 1.93 -11.70
C LEU A 114 -4.16 2.90 -12.55
N ARG A 115 -3.62 2.44 -13.68
CA ARG A 115 -2.87 3.28 -14.63
C ARG A 115 -3.75 4.37 -15.22
N LYS A 116 -4.98 4.04 -15.65
CA LYS A 116 -5.96 5.04 -16.13
C LYS A 116 -6.23 6.10 -15.07
N THR A 117 -6.44 5.70 -13.82
CA THR A 117 -6.65 6.64 -12.71
C THR A 117 -5.45 7.55 -12.45
N MET A 118 -4.23 7.00 -12.46
CA MET A 118 -3.02 7.82 -12.26
C MET A 118 -2.72 8.74 -13.45
N ARG A 119 -3.01 8.30 -14.67
CA ARG A 119 -2.90 9.10 -15.91
C ARG A 119 -3.86 10.29 -15.93
N LEU A 120 -5.04 10.13 -15.32
CA LEU A 120 -6.05 11.18 -15.21
C LEU A 120 -5.64 12.29 -14.22
N LEU A 121 -4.88 11.95 -13.17
CA LEU A 121 -4.62 12.87 -12.05
C LEU A 121 -3.98 14.21 -12.47
N PRO A 122 -2.95 14.27 -13.35
CA PRO A 122 -2.42 15.57 -13.81
C PRO A 122 -3.47 16.46 -14.50
N ALA A 123 -4.41 15.89 -15.27
CA ALA A 123 -5.47 16.67 -15.89
C ALA A 123 -6.40 17.31 -14.84
N VAL A 124 -6.70 16.58 -13.77
CA VAL A 124 -7.49 17.10 -12.64
C VAL A 124 -6.73 18.22 -11.93
N GLN A 125 -5.42 18.03 -11.71
CA GLN A 125 -4.58 18.98 -10.97
C GLN A 125 -4.35 20.29 -11.73
N PHE A 126 -4.16 20.22 -13.05
CA PHE A 126 -3.83 21.39 -13.88
C PHE A 126 -5.06 21.94 -14.60
N SER A 127 -5.71 21.15 -15.44
CA SER A 127 -6.91 21.61 -16.17
C SER A 127 -8.08 21.91 -15.24
N GLY A 128 -8.20 21.18 -14.12
CA GLY A 128 -9.18 21.48 -13.08
C GLY A 128 -8.87 22.71 -12.23
N ALA A 129 -7.62 23.21 -12.23
CA ALA A 129 -7.26 24.46 -11.58
C ALA A 129 -7.39 25.68 -12.51
N ASP A 130 -7.33 25.46 -13.82
CA ASP A 130 -7.34 26.51 -14.82
C ASP A 130 -8.65 27.32 -14.79
N GLY A 131 -8.58 28.57 -14.36
CA GLY A 131 -9.75 29.44 -14.20
C GLY A 131 -10.66 29.06 -13.02
N MET A 132 -10.18 28.25 -12.08
CA MET A 132 -10.89 27.94 -10.85
C MET A 132 -10.79 29.10 -9.85
N ASP A 133 -11.91 29.43 -9.21
CA ASP A 133 -11.99 30.33 -8.07
C ASP A 133 -11.91 29.51 -6.78
N PHE A 134 -10.73 29.53 -6.18
CA PHE A 134 -10.45 28.79 -4.95
C PHE A 134 -11.17 29.35 -3.71
N SER A 135 -11.88 30.49 -3.79
CA SER A 135 -12.69 30.96 -2.65
C SER A 135 -13.89 30.06 -2.36
N TYR A 136 -14.32 29.25 -3.34
CA TYR A 136 -15.37 28.25 -3.17
C TYR A 136 -14.89 26.96 -2.49
N CYS A 137 -13.58 26.77 -2.33
CA CYS A 137 -13.03 25.57 -1.68
C CYS A 137 -13.27 25.60 -0.16
N TYR A 138 -13.74 24.47 0.37
CA TYR A 138 -14.10 24.30 1.78
C TYR A 138 -13.38 23.07 2.37
N PRO A 139 -12.97 23.07 3.67
CA PRO A 139 -13.01 24.18 4.64
C PRO A 139 -11.88 25.20 4.50
N GLN A 140 -10.96 25.02 3.55
CA GLN A 140 -9.90 25.99 3.27
C GLN A 140 -9.69 26.11 1.77
N SER A 141 -9.37 27.32 1.33
CA SER A 141 -9.07 27.63 -0.08
C SER A 141 -7.74 27.05 -0.56
N GLU A 142 -6.79 26.86 0.36
CA GLU A 142 -5.44 26.41 0.02
C GLU A 142 -4.80 25.52 1.09
N PHE A 143 -3.79 24.79 0.67
CA PHE A 143 -2.86 24.08 1.52
C PHE A 143 -1.91 25.07 2.18
N ASN A 144 -1.95 25.15 3.50
CA ASN A 144 -1.18 26.12 4.28
C ASN A 144 -0.60 25.50 5.56
N SER A 145 0.38 26.19 6.16
CA SER A 145 1.06 25.74 7.38
C SER A 145 0.11 25.40 8.51
N ARG A 146 -0.98 26.17 8.69
CA ARG A 146 -1.97 25.93 9.75
C ARG A 146 -2.66 24.58 9.56
N SER A 147 -3.08 24.28 8.34
CA SER A 147 -3.73 23.00 8.01
C SER A 147 -2.80 21.80 8.17
N ILE A 148 -1.51 21.96 7.84
CA ILE A 148 -0.47 20.93 8.04
C ILE A 148 -0.31 20.64 9.53
N LEU A 149 -0.15 21.68 10.35
CA LEU A 149 0.01 21.55 11.79
C LEU A 149 -1.23 20.96 12.46
N TRP A 150 -2.44 21.22 11.95
CA TRP A 150 -3.64 20.54 12.43
C TRP A 150 -3.59 19.04 12.19
N ASP A 151 -3.22 18.61 10.98
CA ASP A 151 -3.09 17.19 10.64
C ASP A 151 -1.97 16.50 11.47
N LEU A 152 -0.85 17.19 11.71
CA LEU A 152 0.25 16.69 12.56
C LEU A 152 -0.13 16.61 14.05
N ASN A 153 -0.84 17.61 14.57
CA ASN A 153 -1.34 17.58 15.94
C ASN A 153 -2.40 16.49 16.12
N TYR A 154 -3.22 16.25 15.10
CA TYR A 154 -4.18 15.16 15.12
C TYR A 154 -3.47 13.79 15.23
N PHE A 155 -2.35 13.59 14.52
CA PHE A 155 -1.46 12.44 14.74
C PHE A 155 -0.92 12.38 16.19
N LYS A 156 -0.37 13.48 16.69
CA LYS A 156 0.20 13.57 18.04
C LYS A 156 -0.81 13.16 19.12
N TYR A 157 -2.00 13.77 19.11
CA TYR A 157 -2.99 13.60 20.17
C TYR A 157 -3.86 12.36 20.00
N CYS A 158 -4.27 12.02 18.77
CA CYS A 158 -5.22 10.93 18.55
C CYS A 158 -4.56 9.57 18.34
N PHE A 159 -3.26 9.53 18.02
CA PHE A 159 -2.54 8.28 17.81
C PHE A 159 -1.33 8.15 18.73
N LEU A 160 -0.36 9.06 18.63
CA LEU A 160 0.93 8.90 19.32
C LEU A 160 0.76 8.87 20.85
N LYS A 161 0.05 9.84 21.45
CA LYS A 161 -0.26 9.84 22.90
C LYS A 161 -1.03 8.59 23.34
N ALA A 162 -1.94 8.08 22.50
CA ALA A 162 -2.72 6.89 22.81
C ALA A 162 -1.88 5.60 22.88
N THR A 163 -0.67 5.60 22.29
CA THR A 163 0.27 4.46 22.41
C THR A 163 0.94 4.35 23.78
N GLY A 164 0.88 5.41 24.59
CA GLY A 164 1.59 5.49 25.88
C GLY A 164 3.09 5.81 25.77
N MET A 165 3.60 6.10 24.57
CA MET A 165 4.98 6.55 24.39
C MET A 165 5.22 7.91 25.06
N GLU A 166 6.35 8.03 25.74
CA GLU A 166 6.86 9.30 26.27
C GLU A 166 7.76 9.98 25.23
N PHE A 167 7.52 11.27 24.99
CA PHE A 167 8.31 12.11 24.09
C PHE A 167 8.24 13.58 24.52
N GLN A 168 9.24 14.36 24.11
CA GLN A 168 9.36 15.80 24.35
C GLN A 168 8.50 16.54 23.33
N GLU A 169 7.37 17.10 23.77
CA GLU A 169 6.40 17.72 22.87
C GLU A 169 6.95 18.96 22.16
N ASP A 170 7.75 19.77 22.86
CA ASP A 170 8.42 20.96 22.31
C ASP A 170 9.34 20.59 21.13
N ARG A 171 10.20 19.58 21.30
CA ARG A 171 11.09 19.11 20.22
C ARG A 171 10.34 18.49 19.05
N LEU A 172 9.21 17.82 19.32
CA LEU A 172 8.36 17.26 18.28
C LEU A 172 7.65 18.36 17.49
N GLU A 173 7.16 19.39 18.18
CA GLU A 173 6.52 20.55 17.56
C GLU A 173 7.49 21.39 16.72
N ASP A 174 8.74 21.55 17.17
CA ASP A 174 9.80 22.17 16.36
C ASP A 174 9.98 21.45 15.02
N ASP A 175 10.00 20.11 15.04
CA ASP A 175 10.13 19.30 13.83
C ASP A 175 8.84 19.26 12.99
N PHE A 176 7.66 19.38 13.61
CA PHE A 176 6.41 19.61 12.89
C PHE A 176 6.42 20.95 12.14
N GLN A 177 6.93 22.02 12.75
CA GLN A 177 7.07 23.31 12.08
C GLN A 177 8.05 23.21 10.91
N LYS A 178 9.20 22.56 11.09
CA LYS A 178 10.15 22.32 9.98
C LYS A 178 9.52 21.51 8.86
N MET A 179 8.72 20.49 9.16
CA MET A 179 8.00 19.73 8.15
C MET A 179 7.01 20.62 7.40
N ALA A 180 6.25 21.46 8.10
CA ALA A 180 5.36 22.42 7.46
C ALA A 180 6.13 23.35 6.51
N ASP A 181 7.27 23.89 6.95
CA ASP A 181 8.12 24.74 6.12
C ASP A 181 8.62 24.00 4.86
N VAL A 182 9.04 22.73 4.99
CA VAL A 182 9.49 21.91 3.85
C VAL A 182 8.35 21.66 2.86
N LEU A 183 7.16 21.28 3.34
CA LEU A 183 6.01 21.01 2.47
C LEU A 183 5.52 22.28 1.76
N MET A 184 5.61 23.45 2.40
CA MET A 184 5.21 24.74 1.82
C MET A 184 6.12 25.22 0.69
N ARG A 185 7.37 24.74 0.62
CA ARG A 185 8.27 25.01 -0.52
C ARG A 185 7.75 24.47 -1.86
N SER A 186 6.88 23.45 -1.80
CA SER A 186 6.26 22.83 -2.96
C SER A 186 4.90 23.43 -3.32
N SER A 187 4.55 24.60 -2.79
CA SER A 187 3.29 25.27 -3.12
C SER A 187 3.15 25.51 -4.63
N SER A 188 2.02 25.09 -5.20
CA SER A 188 1.69 25.24 -6.62
C SER A 188 0.26 25.71 -6.81
N ALA A 189 -0.02 26.39 -7.92
CA ALA A 189 -1.36 26.83 -8.31
C ALA A 189 -2.17 25.71 -8.98
N THR A 190 -2.07 24.49 -8.44
CA THR A 190 -2.80 23.31 -8.91
C THR A 190 -3.93 22.96 -7.96
N PHE A 191 -4.92 22.21 -8.45
CA PHE A 191 -5.99 21.66 -7.62
C PHE A 191 -5.49 20.39 -6.93
N MET A 192 -5.42 20.43 -5.62
CA MET A 192 -5.11 19.28 -4.76
C MET A 192 -6.42 18.66 -4.29
N TYR A 193 -6.68 17.43 -4.73
CA TYR A 193 -7.90 16.68 -4.42
C TYR A 193 -8.04 16.39 -2.91
N ARG A 194 -6.91 16.20 -2.22
CA ARG A 194 -6.76 15.89 -0.80
C ARG A 194 -7.22 14.49 -0.37
N ASP A 195 -8.29 13.96 -0.95
CA ASP A 195 -8.72 12.57 -0.69
C ASP A 195 -8.72 11.71 -1.96
N PHE A 196 -7.72 11.90 -2.83
CA PHE A 196 -7.54 11.08 -4.02
C PHE A 196 -7.15 9.65 -3.63
N GLN A 197 -8.13 8.75 -3.68
CA GLN A 197 -8.07 7.38 -3.17
C GLN A 197 -8.98 6.47 -4.00
N SER A 198 -8.72 5.17 -4.02
CA SER A 198 -9.49 4.24 -4.86
C SER A 198 -10.95 4.07 -4.42
N ARG A 199 -11.31 4.48 -3.20
CA ARG A 199 -12.70 4.54 -2.73
C ARG A 199 -13.47 5.77 -3.22
N ASN A 200 -12.76 6.76 -3.76
CA ASN A 200 -13.34 8.01 -4.28
C ASN A 200 -13.24 8.04 -5.82
N VAL A 201 -13.08 6.87 -6.44
CA VAL A 201 -13.06 6.66 -7.88
C VAL A 201 -14.08 5.58 -8.23
N MET A 202 -15.05 5.93 -9.06
CA MET A 202 -16.04 5.04 -9.65
C MET A 202 -15.52 4.52 -11.00
N ILE A 203 -15.91 3.32 -11.41
CA ILE A 203 -15.63 2.76 -12.73
C ILE A 203 -16.94 2.68 -13.50
N LYS A 204 -17.05 3.47 -14.56
CA LYS A 204 -18.20 3.48 -15.48
C LYS A 204 -17.67 3.22 -16.89
N GLU A 205 -18.19 2.17 -17.52
CA GLU A 205 -17.79 1.75 -18.87
C GLU A 205 -16.26 1.53 -19.02
N GLY A 206 -15.61 1.03 -17.96
CA GLY A 206 -14.17 0.78 -17.94
C GLY A 206 -13.28 2.02 -17.79
N GLU A 207 -13.87 3.19 -17.55
CA GLU A 207 -13.17 4.45 -17.32
C GLU A 207 -13.32 4.94 -15.87
N PRO A 208 -12.32 5.64 -15.31
CA PRO A 208 -12.37 6.18 -13.96
C PRO A 208 -13.13 7.51 -13.90
N TRP A 209 -14.02 7.60 -12.92
CA TRP A 209 -14.83 8.79 -12.61
C TRP A 209 -14.63 9.21 -11.16
N LEU A 210 -14.52 10.50 -10.92
CA LEU A 210 -14.08 11.07 -9.65
C LEU A 210 -15.26 11.56 -8.83
N ILE A 211 -15.29 11.20 -7.54
CA ILE A 211 -16.32 11.60 -6.58
C ILE A 211 -15.68 12.07 -5.27
N ASP A 212 -16.44 12.77 -4.42
CA ASP A 212 -15.96 13.25 -3.11
C ASP A 212 -14.76 14.23 -3.19
N PHE A 213 -14.72 15.07 -4.23
CA PHE A 213 -13.66 16.08 -4.46
C PHE A 213 -13.87 17.42 -3.73
N GLN A 214 -15.02 17.64 -3.06
CA GLN A 214 -15.36 18.94 -2.45
C GLN A 214 -14.44 19.38 -1.30
N GLY A 215 -13.64 18.46 -0.73
CA GLY A 215 -12.58 18.80 0.23
C GLY A 215 -11.28 19.31 -0.41
N GLY A 216 -11.22 19.29 -1.74
CA GLY A 216 -10.09 19.73 -2.55
C GLY A 216 -9.88 21.24 -2.51
N ARG A 217 -8.65 21.66 -2.78
CA ARG A 217 -8.19 23.05 -2.59
C ARG A 217 -6.95 23.34 -3.40
N LYS A 218 -6.50 24.58 -3.44
CA LYS A 218 -5.21 24.93 -4.05
C LYS A 218 -4.08 24.25 -3.30
N GLY A 219 -3.17 23.56 -3.98
CA GLY A 219 -2.07 22.89 -3.30
C GLY A 219 -1.15 22.04 -4.17
N PRO A 220 -0.13 21.46 -3.55
CA PRO A 220 0.93 20.69 -4.22
C PRO A 220 0.41 19.40 -4.86
N VAL A 221 0.93 19.08 -6.05
CA VAL A 221 0.57 17.87 -6.80
C VAL A 221 0.96 16.56 -6.10
N TYR A 222 2.02 16.60 -5.28
CA TYR A 222 2.58 15.44 -4.58
C TYR A 222 1.61 14.81 -3.59
N TYR A 223 0.72 15.60 -3.01
CA TYR A 223 -0.19 15.16 -1.96
C TYR A 223 -1.12 14.06 -2.49
N ASP A 224 -1.72 14.25 -3.66
CA ASP A 224 -2.68 13.30 -4.21
C ASP A 224 -2.00 12.01 -4.67
N VAL A 225 -0.78 12.12 -5.20
CA VAL A 225 0.07 10.96 -5.54
C VAL A 225 0.37 10.14 -4.29
N ALA A 226 0.78 10.79 -3.21
CA ALA A 226 1.02 10.14 -1.92
C ALA A 226 -0.26 9.51 -1.36
N SER A 227 -1.38 10.24 -1.43
CA SER A 227 -2.69 9.78 -0.95
C SER A 227 -3.17 8.54 -1.68
N PHE A 228 -2.86 8.39 -2.97
CA PHE A 228 -3.28 7.23 -3.77
C PHE A 228 -2.32 6.05 -3.68
N LEU A 229 -1.01 6.26 -3.79
CA LEU A 229 -0.04 5.16 -3.87
C LEU A 229 0.30 4.52 -2.51
N TRP A 230 0.16 5.27 -1.41
CA TRP A 230 0.43 4.78 -0.04
C TRP A 230 -0.85 4.53 0.78
N GLN A 231 -1.98 4.25 0.11
CA GLN A 231 -3.20 3.80 0.78
C GLN A 231 -2.96 2.49 1.54
N ALA A 232 -3.00 2.53 2.87
CA ALA A 232 -2.73 1.37 3.74
C ALA A 232 -3.56 0.13 3.37
N LYS A 233 -4.87 0.29 3.14
CA LYS A 233 -5.77 -0.82 2.74
C LYS A 233 -5.58 -1.27 1.30
N ALA A 234 -5.03 -0.44 0.42
CA ALA A 234 -4.81 -0.85 -0.96
C ALA A 234 -3.61 -1.79 -1.10
N ASN A 235 -2.66 -1.71 -0.16
CA ASN A 235 -1.53 -2.62 -0.03
C ASN A 235 -0.79 -2.85 -1.36
N TYR A 236 -0.58 -1.77 -2.13
CA TYR A 236 0.15 -1.85 -3.39
C TYR A 236 1.61 -2.26 -3.13
N PRO A 237 2.11 -3.31 -3.78
CA PRO A 237 3.52 -3.68 -3.67
C PRO A 237 4.40 -2.58 -4.27
N GLU A 238 5.65 -2.50 -3.84
CA GLU A 238 6.59 -1.46 -4.28
C GLU A 238 6.77 -1.41 -5.80
N SER A 239 6.78 -2.57 -6.46
CA SER A 239 6.86 -2.69 -7.92
C SER A 239 5.69 -1.99 -8.62
N LEU A 240 4.47 -2.20 -8.13
CA LEU A 240 3.28 -1.55 -8.66
C LEU A 240 3.29 -0.04 -8.36
N ARG A 241 3.75 0.39 -7.17
CA ARG A 241 3.88 1.82 -6.87
C ARG A 241 4.83 2.51 -7.83
N LYS A 242 5.98 1.91 -8.14
CA LYS A 242 6.94 2.44 -9.12
C LYS A 242 6.35 2.55 -10.52
N GLU A 243 5.64 1.50 -10.94
CA GLU A 243 4.93 1.45 -12.24
C GLU A 243 3.89 2.59 -12.35
N LEU A 244 3.01 2.70 -11.36
CA LEU A 244 1.95 3.72 -11.33
C LEU A 244 2.49 5.15 -11.19
N LEU A 245 3.59 5.31 -10.46
CA LEU A 245 4.26 6.61 -10.34
C LEU A 245 4.89 7.01 -11.67
N LYS A 246 5.49 6.08 -12.41
CA LYS A 246 6.01 6.35 -13.75
C LYS A 246 4.90 6.81 -14.70
N GLU A 247 3.76 6.13 -14.70
CA GLU A 247 2.58 6.51 -15.48
C GLU A 247 2.10 7.94 -15.17
N TYR A 248 2.10 8.32 -13.89
CA TYR A 248 1.78 9.68 -13.47
C TYR A 248 2.80 10.70 -13.98
N LEU A 249 4.10 10.44 -13.83
CA LEU A 249 5.16 11.35 -14.28
C LEU A 249 5.13 11.56 -15.79
N ASP A 250 4.94 10.50 -16.58
CA ASP A 250 4.83 10.57 -18.04
C ASP A 250 3.63 11.41 -18.47
N SER A 251 2.53 11.35 -17.70
CA SER A 251 1.34 12.17 -17.91
C SER A 251 1.54 13.63 -17.47
N LEU A 252 2.28 13.85 -16.39
CA LEU A 252 2.60 15.16 -15.83
C LEU A 252 3.47 16.00 -16.77
N CYS A 253 4.37 15.35 -17.52
CA CYS A 253 5.25 16.00 -18.51
C CYS A 253 4.51 16.83 -19.57
N LYS A 254 3.21 16.60 -19.77
CA LYS A 254 2.34 17.39 -20.67
C LYS A 254 2.02 18.78 -20.13
N TYR A 255 2.15 18.98 -18.81
CA TYR A 255 1.76 20.20 -18.10
C TYR A 255 2.96 20.98 -17.56
N GLN A 256 4.04 20.29 -17.20
CA GLN A 256 5.27 20.92 -16.72
C GLN A 256 6.49 20.02 -16.98
N PRO A 257 7.71 20.61 -17.08
CA PRO A 257 8.94 19.84 -17.03
C PRO A 257 9.07 19.08 -15.70
N VAL A 258 9.57 17.86 -15.76
CA VAL A 258 9.72 16.99 -14.58
C VAL A 258 11.19 16.60 -14.41
N ASP A 259 11.80 17.02 -13.30
CA ASP A 259 13.00 16.38 -12.77
C ASP A 259 12.55 15.23 -11.86
N GLU A 260 12.69 13.98 -12.34
CA GLU A 260 12.24 12.81 -11.60
C GLU A 260 12.92 12.72 -10.22
N LYS A 261 14.23 13.01 -10.13
CA LYS A 261 14.98 12.91 -8.87
C LYS A 261 14.46 13.93 -7.85
N TYR A 262 14.25 15.16 -8.28
CA TYR A 262 13.66 16.20 -7.44
C TYR A 262 12.22 15.83 -7.03
N PHE A 263 11.42 15.30 -7.98
CA PHE A 263 10.05 14.88 -7.72
C PHE A 263 9.99 13.80 -6.63
N TYR A 264 10.82 12.75 -6.72
CA TYR A 264 10.90 11.70 -5.72
C TYR A 264 11.32 12.25 -4.35
N ALA A 265 12.29 13.16 -4.30
CA ALA A 265 12.74 13.80 -3.07
C ALA A 265 11.61 14.59 -2.39
N GLN A 266 10.84 15.37 -3.14
CA GLN A 266 9.69 16.11 -2.61
C GLN A 266 8.55 15.17 -2.19
N LEU A 267 8.17 14.23 -3.06
CA LEU A 267 7.10 13.27 -2.81
C LEU A 267 7.30 12.53 -1.49
N ARG A 268 8.55 12.13 -1.18
CA ARG A 268 8.88 11.40 0.03
C ARG A 268 8.43 12.13 1.31
N HIS A 269 8.57 13.45 1.38
CA HIS A 269 8.07 14.23 2.52
C HIS A 269 6.53 14.23 2.60
N PHE A 270 5.83 14.32 1.47
CA PHE A 270 4.37 14.21 1.43
C PHE A 270 3.87 12.82 1.82
N VAL A 271 4.59 11.77 1.44
CA VAL A 271 4.25 10.40 1.85
C VAL A 271 4.39 10.23 3.36
N LEU A 272 5.45 10.76 3.98
CA LEU A 272 5.60 10.72 5.43
C LEU A 272 4.47 11.49 6.14
N PHE A 273 4.22 12.73 5.70
CA PHE A 273 3.16 13.57 6.22
C PHE A 273 1.79 12.87 6.13
N ARG A 274 1.45 12.31 4.97
CA ARG A 274 0.20 11.57 4.77
C ARG A 274 0.10 10.32 5.64
N THR A 275 1.20 9.61 5.82
CA THR A 275 1.23 8.42 6.67
C THR A 275 0.89 8.78 8.12
N MET A 276 1.46 9.86 8.64
CA MET A 276 1.13 10.37 9.98
C MET A 276 -0.33 10.82 10.08
N GLN A 277 -0.83 11.55 9.09
CA GLN A 277 -2.24 11.98 9.06
C GLN A 277 -3.20 10.78 9.06
N VAL A 278 -2.89 9.72 8.30
CA VAL A 278 -3.68 8.47 8.30
C VAL A 278 -3.64 7.79 9.66
N LEU A 279 -2.47 7.72 10.31
CA LEU A 279 -2.34 7.19 11.67
C LEU A 279 -3.17 7.99 12.67
N GLY A 280 -3.15 9.33 12.58
CA GLY A 280 -4.03 10.20 13.39
C GLY A 280 -5.51 9.88 13.21
N ALA A 281 -5.97 9.73 11.97
CA ALA A 281 -7.36 9.35 11.66
C ALA A 281 -7.72 7.94 12.16
N TYR A 282 -6.81 6.98 12.06
CA TYR A 282 -7.02 5.63 12.58
C TYR A 282 -7.04 5.61 14.10
N GLY A 283 -6.19 6.42 14.74
CA GLY A 283 -6.18 6.60 16.18
C GLY A 283 -7.50 7.17 16.70
N PHE A 284 -7.98 8.27 16.10
CA PHE A 284 -9.26 8.86 16.48
C PHE A 284 -10.43 7.89 16.26
N ARG A 285 -10.62 7.39 15.03
CA ARG A 285 -11.78 6.54 14.71
C ARG A 285 -11.69 5.17 15.38
N GLY A 286 -10.48 4.64 15.56
CA GLY A 286 -10.25 3.36 16.17
C GLY A 286 -10.35 3.40 17.69
N TYR A 287 -9.54 4.23 18.36
CA TYR A 287 -9.46 4.29 19.81
C TYR A 287 -10.62 5.08 20.44
N PHE A 288 -11.02 6.21 19.84
CA PHE A 288 -12.05 7.08 20.42
C PHE A 288 -13.46 6.72 19.95
N GLU A 289 -13.68 6.56 18.63
CA GLU A 289 -15.01 6.16 18.11
C GLU A 289 -15.26 4.64 18.18
N LYS A 290 -14.29 3.86 18.66
CA LYS A 290 -14.37 2.39 18.84
C LYS A 290 -14.75 1.63 17.56
N LYS A 291 -14.27 2.09 16.40
CA LYS A 291 -14.52 1.43 15.09
C LYS A 291 -13.39 0.44 14.77
N PRO A 292 -13.59 -0.89 14.91
CA PRO A 292 -12.49 -1.87 14.90
C PRO A 292 -11.72 -1.96 13.58
N HIS A 293 -12.40 -1.71 12.45
CA HIS A 293 -11.79 -1.79 11.13
C HIS A 293 -10.71 -0.72 10.85
N PHE A 294 -10.67 0.36 11.64
CA PHE A 294 -9.57 1.33 11.59
C PHE A 294 -8.32 0.82 12.30
N ILE A 295 -8.49 0.17 13.47
CA ILE A 295 -7.38 -0.46 14.21
C ILE A 295 -6.73 -1.56 13.37
N GLN A 296 -7.52 -2.37 12.66
CA GLN A 296 -7.01 -3.39 11.74
C GLN A 296 -6.17 -2.83 10.59
N SER A 297 -6.25 -1.52 10.32
CA SER A 297 -5.49 -0.86 9.26
C SER A 297 -4.16 -0.26 9.75
N VAL A 298 -3.99 -0.10 11.07
CA VAL A 298 -2.78 0.47 11.68
C VAL A 298 -1.52 -0.31 11.31
N PRO A 299 -1.49 -1.67 11.34
CA PRO A 299 -0.27 -2.42 11.00
C PRO A 299 0.28 -2.10 9.60
N PHE A 300 -0.59 -1.90 8.61
CA PHE A 300 -0.19 -1.55 7.24
C PHE A 300 0.40 -0.13 7.17
N ALA A 301 -0.15 0.82 7.92
CA ALA A 301 0.37 2.18 7.99
C ALA A 301 1.72 2.24 8.73
N ILE A 302 1.89 1.45 9.80
CA ILE A 302 3.16 1.31 10.52
C ILE A 302 4.22 0.65 9.62
N GLU A 303 3.85 -0.33 8.79
CA GLU A 303 4.81 -0.93 7.85
C GLU A 303 5.24 0.06 6.76
N ASN A 304 4.32 0.85 6.19
CA ASN A 304 4.69 1.95 5.30
C ASN A 304 5.66 2.92 5.99
N LEU A 305 5.41 3.24 7.26
CA LEU A 305 6.28 4.10 8.05
C LEU A 305 7.69 3.51 8.22
N ARG A 306 7.82 2.20 8.51
CA ARG A 306 9.13 1.52 8.58
C ARG A 306 9.91 1.65 7.28
N GLN A 307 9.26 1.37 6.15
CA GLN A 307 9.89 1.47 4.83
C GLN A 307 10.38 2.91 4.56
N LEU A 308 9.58 3.92 4.93
CA LEU A 308 9.97 5.32 4.77
C LEU A 308 11.18 5.73 5.61
N LEU A 309 11.34 5.15 6.81
CA LEU A 309 12.38 5.48 7.78
C LEU A 309 13.71 4.75 7.54
N GLN A 310 13.78 3.83 6.57
CA GLN A 310 15.04 3.23 6.13
C GLN A 310 16.01 4.29 5.60
N GLU A 311 15.48 5.25 4.85
CA GLU A 311 16.20 6.47 4.49
C GLU A 311 15.98 7.54 5.59
N PRO A 312 16.98 8.35 5.94
CA PRO A 312 16.82 9.39 6.95
C PRO A 312 16.04 10.61 6.41
N TYR A 313 15.46 11.40 7.31
CA TYR A 313 14.99 12.76 7.02
C TYR A 313 15.74 13.74 7.91
N PRO A 314 16.85 14.33 7.42
CA PRO A 314 17.72 15.16 8.24
C PRO A 314 17.04 16.45 8.74
N GLU A 315 15.95 16.89 8.10
CA GLU A 315 15.23 18.11 8.44
C GLU A 315 14.47 18.00 9.77
N TYR A 316 14.09 16.79 10.19
CA TYR A 316 13.29 16.54 11.39
C TYR A 316 13.80 15.32 12.19
N PRO A 317 15.00 15.42 12.78
CA PRO A 317 15.69 14.30 13.41
C PRO A 317 14.97 13.76 14.65
N TYR A 318 14.29 14.61 15.42
CA TYR A 318 13.57 14.19 16.61
C TYR A 318 12.27 13.46 16.23
N LEU A 319 11.55 13.96 15.23
CA LEU A 319 10.42 13.24 14.66
C LEU A 319 10.83 11.85 14.16
N CYS A 320 11.94 11.73 13.41
CA CYS A 320 12.43 10.43 12.97
C CYS A 320 12.74 9.47 14.11
N HIS A 321 13.31 9.97 15.22
CA HIS A 321 13.57 9.16 16.40
C HIS A 321 12.26 8.64 17.01
N VAL A 322 11.28 9.53 17.25
CA VAL A 322 9.95 9.16 17.78
C VAL A 322 9.26 8.15 16.87
N LEU A 323 9.28 8.36 15.55
CA LEU A 323 8.64 7.45 14.60
C LEU A 323 9.33 6.09 14.53
N LYS A 324 10.65 6.01 14.71
CA LYS A 324 11.38 4.74 14.80
C LYS A 324 11.02 3.98 16.07
N GLU A 325 10.94 4.65 17.22
CA GLU A 325 10.48 4.01 18.45
C GLU A 325 9.04 3.51 18.32
N LEU A 326 8.18 4.30 17.69
CA LEU A 326 6.79 3.95 17.41
C LEU A 326 6.70 2.66 16.59
N THR A 327 7.53 2.49 15.56
CA THR A 327 7.52 1.28 14.73
C THR A 327 8.02 0.03 15.47
N GLU A 328 8.80 0.20 16.54
CA GLU A 328 9.37 -0.90 17.33
C GLU A 328 8.55 -1.26 18.58
N LEU A 329 7.41 -0.63 18.81
CA LEU A 329 6.51 -1.03 19.89
C LEU A 329 6.04 -2.48 19.71
N LYS A 330 6.05 -3.25 20.81
CA LYS A 330 5.68 -4.68 20.83
C LYS A 330 4.36 -4.99 20.12
N GLN A 331 3.35 -4.16 20.34
CA GLN A 331 2.03 -4.27 19.71
C GLN A 331 2.05 -4.20 18.17
N PHE A 332 3.11 -3.65 17.58
CA PHE A 332 3.30 -3.55 16.14
C PHE A 332 4.39 -4.48 15.60
N THR A 333 5.19 -5.12 16.45
CA THR A 333 6.23 -6.08 16.06
C THR A 333 5.79 -7.55 16.19
N ASP A 334 4.89 -7.86 17.14
CA ASP A 334 4.49 -9.25 17.43
C ASP A 334 3.67 -9.89 16.29
N ASP A 335 2.82 -9.11 15.61
CA ASP A 335 2.06 -9.58 14.44
C ASP A 335 2.93 -9.70 13.16
N LEU A 336 4.06 -8.99 13.09
CA LEU A 336 5.01 -9.14 11.98
C LEU A 336 5.79 -10.42 12.07
N GLN A 337 6.20 -10.84 13.27
CA GLN A 337 6.89 -12.12 13.46
C GLN A 337 6.03 -13.29 12.94
N LYS A 338 4.70 -13.20 13.06
CA LYS A 338 3.77 -14.20 12.51
C LYS A 338 3.64 -14.20 10.98
N ARG A 339 4.01 -13.10 10.32
CA ARG A 339 3.86 -12.89 8.86
C ARG A 339 5.18 -12.90 8.08
N ARG A 340 6.33 -13.03 8.75
CA ARG A 340 7.63 -13.12 8.07
C ARG A 340 7.77 -14.46 7.34
N LEU A 341 8.45 -14.41 6.19
CA LEU A 341 8.80 -15.62 5.44
C LEU A 341 9.74 -16.49 6.29
N VAL A 342 9.31 -17.72 6.54
CA VAL A 342 10.15 -18.78 7.11
C VAL A 342 10.51 -19.75 5.98
N VAL A 343 11.80 -19.96 5.77
CA VAL A 343 12.29 -20.92 4.77
C VAL A 343 12.63 -22.22 5.47
N LYS A 344 12.08 -23.35 5.02
CA LYS A 344 12.46 -24.68 5.48
C LYS A 344 13.45 -25.27 4.49
N VAL A 345 14.66 -25.59 4.93
CA VAL A 345 15.67 -26.24 4.09
C VAL A 345 15.89 -27.66 4.61
N THR A 346 15.76 -28.68 3.74
CA THR A 346 15.86 -30.08 4.15
C THR A 346 16.85 -30.84 3.28
N SER A 347 17.85 -31.50 3.87
CA SER A 347 18.63 -32.52 3.16
C SER A 347 17.99 -33.89 3.33
N PHE A 348 17.90 -34.68 2.25
CA PHE A 348 17.23 -35.97 2.27
C PHE A 348 17.90 -37.05 1.41
N ALA A 349 17.60 -38.32 1.70
CA ALA A 349 17.94 -39.46 0.86
C ALA A 349 16.81 -39.80 -0.11
N TYR A 350 17.08 -39.87 -1.41
CA TYR A 350 16.09 -40.30 -2.41
C TYR A 350 15.50 -41.69 -2.12
N LYS A 351 16.28 -42.58 -1.49
CA LYS A 351 15.83 -43.90 -1.04
C LYS A 351 14.68 -43.85 -0.03
N LYS A 352 14.52 -42.73 0.69
CA LYS A 352 13.47 -42.50 1.69
C LYS A 352 12.39 -41.53 1.20
N GLY A 353 12.36 -41.21 -0.10
CA GLY A 353 11.38 -40.31 -0.71
C GLY A 353 11.64 -38.81 -0.46
N ILE A 354 11.02 -37.97 -1.27
CA ILE A 354 11.10 -36.50 -1.15
C ILE A 354 10.28 -36.06 0.09
N PRO A 355 10.80 -35.17 0.95
CA PRO A 355 10.05 -34.66 2.09
C PRO A 355 8.75 -33.98 1.68
N GLU A 356 7.64 -34.28 2.36
CA GLU A 356 6.37 -33.60 2.16
C GLU A 356 6.41 -32.16 2.71
N ASP A 357 5.80 -31.23 1.98
CA ASP A 357 5.56 -29.86 2.43
C ASP A 357 4.12 -29.75 2.94
N SER A 358 3.97 -29.68 4.27
CA SER A 358 2.68 -29.50 4.92
C SER A 358 2.22 -28.03 4.98
N SER A 359 3.01 -27.09 4.43
CA SER A 359 2.61 -25.69 4.32
C SER A 359 1.69 -25.47 3.12
N GLY A 360 0.68 -24.60 3.27
CA GLY A 360 -0.45 -24.46 2.33
C GLY A 360 -0.13 -23.96 0.92
N ASN A 361 1.15 -23.79 0.55
CA ASN A 361 1.57 -23.34 -0.79
C ASN A 361 1.94 -24.51 -1.75
N GLY A 362 1.84 -25.77 -1.30
CA GLY A 362 1.95 -26.94 -2.18
C GLY A 362 3.36 -27.32 -2.63
N GLY A 363 4.41 -26.90 -1.89
CA GLY A 363 5.80 -27.26 -2.16
C GLY A 363 6.71 -26.08 -2.48
N GLY A 364 7.97 -26.40 -2.76
CA GLY A 364 8.97 -25.45 -3.28
C GLY A 364 10.03 -26.19 -4.09
N PHE A 365 11.31 -25.88 -3.88
CA PHE A 365 12.38 -26.44 -4.72
C PHE A 365 12.83 -27.83 -4.25
N VAL A 366 13.11 -28.73 -5.20
CA VAL A 366 13.77 -30.01 -4.93
C VAL A 366 14.96 -30.14 -5.86
N PHE A 367 16.16 -30.09 -5.31
CA PHE A 367 17.41 -30.14 -6.06
C PHE A 367 18.07 -31.52 -5.93
N ASP A 368 18.38 -32.14 -7.07
CA ASP A 368 19.07 -33.44 -7.13
C ASP A 368 20.58 -33.24 -7.13
N CYS A 369 21.22 -33.59 -6.02
CA CYS A 369 22.67 -33.47 -5.87
C CYS A 369 23.44 -34.69 -6.40
N ARG A 370 22.77 -35.69 -7.02
CA ARG A 370 23.42 -36.95 -7.42
C ARG A 370 24.40 -36.82 -8.57
N ALA A 371 24.34 -35.73 -9.33
CA ALA A 371 25.25 -35.44 -10.43
C ALA A 371 26.67 -35.08 -9.95
N VAL A 372 26.80 -34.41 -8.80
CA VAL A 372 28.09 -33.97 -8.24
C VAL A 372 28.92 -35.17 -7.78
N ASN A 373 30.25 -35.06 -7.86
CA ASN A 373 31.19 -36.07 -7.39
C ASN A 373 30.84 -36.65 -6.01
N ASN A 374 30.90 -37.98 -5.87
CA ASN A 374 30.28 -38.71 -4.76
C ASN A 374 31.30 -39.20 -3.72
N PRO A 375 31.39 -38.57 -2.52
CA PRO A 375 32.34 -38.97 -1.48
C PRO A 375 32.11 -40.39 -0.99
N GLY A 376 30.85 -40.85 -0.98
CA GLY A 376 30.48 -42.19 -0.48
C GLY A 376 31.05 -43.36 -1.29
N LYS A 377 31.72 -43.11 -2.43
CA LYS A 377 32.48 -44.13 -3.17
C LYS A 377 33.79 -44.52 -2.48
N TYR A 378 34.31 -43.68 -1.59
CA TYR A 378 35.60 -43.89 -0.94
C TYR A 378 35.40 -44.20 0.55
N ASP A 379 35.98 -45.32 1.02
CA ASP A 379 35.79 -45.79 2.40
C ASP A 379 36.17 -44.74 3.45
N ARG A 380 37.20 -43.94 3.16
CA ARG A 380 37.68 -42.86 4.05
C ARG A 380 36.63 -41.77 4.35
N TYR A 381 35.61 -41.59 3.49
CA TYR A 381 34.58 -40.56 3.68
C TYR A 381 33.27 -41.11 4.26
N LYS A 382 33.11 -42.44 4.34
CA LYS A 382 31.89 -43.08 4.87
C LYS A 382 31.53 -42.68 6.32
N PRO A 383 32.49 -42.46 7.24
CA PRO A 383 32.16 -42.03 8.60
C PRO A 383 31.72 -40.57 8.73
N PHE A 384 31.99 -39.75 7.71
CA PHE A 384 31.79 -38.30 7.74
C PHE A 384 30.50 -37.88 7.04
N THR A 385 30.06 -36.66 7.27
CA THR A 385 28.88 -36.03 6.67
C THR A 385 29.30 -34.82 5.83
N GLY A 386 28.34 -34.20 5.14
CA GLY A 386 28.57 -32.94 4.41
C GLY A 386 28.91 -31.74 5.29
N LEU A 387 28.90 -31.89 6.62
CA LEU A 387 29.32 -30.85 7.58
C LEU A 387 30.79 -30.98 7.99
N ASP A 388 31.44 -32.09 7.65
CA ASP A 388 32.79 -32.38 8.09
C ASP A 388 33.83 -31.92 7.06
N GLU A 389 34.88 -31.25 7.55
CA GLU A 389 35.96 -30.67 6.75
C GLU A 389 36.54 -31.60 5.67
N PRO A 390 36.80 -32.91 5.91
CA PRO A 390 37.32 -33.80 4.88
C PRO A 390 36.37 -33.99 3.69
N VAL A 391 35.06 -33.93 3.93
CA VAL A 391 34.04 -34.07 2.89
C VAL A 391 33.81 -32.73 2.19
N ILE A 392 33.82 -31.63 2.94
CA ILE A 392 33.73 -30.27 2.39
C ILE A 392 34.82 -30.06 1.34
N ARG A 393 36.09 -30.27 1.72
CA ARG A 393 37.22 -30.13 0.78
C ARG A 393 37.08 -31.01 -0.44
N PHE A 394 36.71 -32.29 -0.25
CA PHE A 394 36.51 -33.20 -1.37
C PHE A 394 35.43 -32.70 -2.36
N LEU A 395 34.34 -32.10 -1.86
CA LEU A 395 33.28 -31.57 -2.70
C LEU A 395 33.71 -30.28 -3.42
N GLU A 396 34.55 -29.46 -2.79
CA GLU A 396 35.02 -28.18 -3.33
C GLU A 396 36.21 -28.30 -4.27
N ASP A 397 37.05 -29.35 -4.14
CA ASP A 397 38.32 -29.52 -4.86
C ASP A 397 38.18 -29.47 -6.40
N ASP A 398 37.09 -30.00 -6.96
CA ASP A 398 36.82 -29.97 -8.41
C ASP A 398 35.89 -28.82 -8.84
N GLY A 399 35.37 -28.04 -7.89
CA GLY A 399 34.50 -26.89 -8.11
C GLY A 399 33.08 -27.24 -8.59
N GLU A 400 32.75 -28.51 -8.84
CA GLU A 400 31.43 -28.88 -9.39
C GLU A 400 30.30 -28.51 -8.42
N ILE A 401 30.48 -28.77 -7.12
CA ILE A 401 29.46 -28.45 -6.10
C ILE A 401 29.20 -26.95 -6.02
N THR A 402 30.24 -26.14 -6.20
CA THR A 402 30.16 -24.67 -6.08
C THR A 402 29.38 -24.10 -7.26
N THR A 403 29.69 -24.53 -8.49
CA THR A 403 28.96 -24.16 -9.70
C THR A 403 27.49 -24.58 -9.59
N PHE A 404 27.21 -25.78 -9.06
CA PHE A 404 25.84 -26.23 -8.83
C PHE A 404 25.09 -25.31 -7.85
N LEU A 405 25.71 -24.97 -6.71
CA LEU A 405 25.12 -24.09 -5.71
C LEU A 405 24.89 -22.66 -6.23
N GLU A 406 25.76 -22.12 -7.07
CA GLU A 406 25.57 -20.79 -7.69
C GLU A 406 24.26 -20.70 -8.48
N HIS A 407 23.94 -21.72 -9.28
CA HIS A 407 22.68 -21.76 -10.02
C HIS A 407 21.47 -21.93 -9.10
N VAL A 408 21.63 -22.74 -8.05
CA VAL A 408 20.61 -22.88 -7.01
C VAL A 408 20.34 -21.54 -6.33
N TYR A 409 21.38 -20.80 -5.96
CA TYR A 409 21.24 -19.46 -5.37
C TYR A 409 20.52 -18.52 -6.32
N GLY A 410 20.88 -18.48 -7.60
CA GLY A 410 20.20 -17.62 -8.59
C GLY A 410 18.68 -17.86 -8.66
N LEU A 411 18.25 -19.13 -8.67
CA LEU A 411 16.83 -19.50 -8.70
C LEU A 411 16.12 -19.21 -7.37
N VAL A 412 16.73 -19.62 -6.25
CA VAL A 412 16.11 -19.47 -4.93
C VAL A 412 16.04 -18.00 -4.52
N ASP A 413 17.08 -17.21 -4.77
CA ASP A 413 17.14 -15.79 -4.44
C ASP A 413 16.04 -14.99 -5.13
N ALA A 414 15.79 -15.29 -6.41
CA ALA A 414 14.71 -14.66 -7.17
C ALA A 414 13.34 -14.98 -6.54
N SER A 415 13.10 -16.24 -6.14
CA SER A 415 11.88 -16.64 -5.46
C SER A 415 11.74 -16.04 -4.07
N VAL A 416 12.78 -16.07 -3.24
CA VAL A 416 12.75 -15.51 -1.88
C VAL A 416 12.43 -14.02 -1.92
N LYS A 417 13.08 -13.26 -2.82
CA LYS A 417 12.79 -11.85 -3.03
C LYS A 417 11.32 -11.62 -3.38
N ARG A 418 10.78 -12.37 -4.35
CA ARG A 418 9.36 -12.26 -4.73
C ARG A 418 8.41 -12.72 -3.63
N TYR A 419 8.78 -13.71 -2.84
CA TYR A 419 7.96 -14.22 -1.75
C TYR A 419 7.84 -13.18 -0.63
N MET A 420 8.95 -12.52 -0.30
CA MET A 420 8.97 -11.39 0.64
C MET A 420 8.13 -10.22 0.12
N GLU A 421 8.31 -9.83 -1.15
CA GLU A 421 7.51 -8.76 -1.79
C GLU A 421 6.01 -9.05 -1.77
N ARG A 422 5.62 -10.33 -1.91
CA ARG A 422 4.21 -10.76 -1.96
C ARG A 422 3.64 -11.17 -0.60
N GLY A 423 4.42 -11.11 0.47
CA GLY A 423 3.98 -11.43 1.83
C GLY A 423 3.69 -12.92 2.08
N PHE A 424 4.38 -13.83 1.38
CA PHE A 424 4.31 -15.25 1.68
C PHE A 424 4.99 -15.58 3.01
N THR A 425 4.44 -16.54 3.74
CA THR A 425 4.92 -16.91 5.08
C THR A 425 5.80 -18.14 5.12
N ASN A 426 5.76 -18.99 4.08
CA ASN A 426 6.50 -20.26 4.04
C ASN A 426 7.05 -20.57 2.64
N LEU A 427 8.27 -21.09 2.58
CA LEU A 427 8.90 -21.69 1.39
C LEU A 427 9.68 -22.93 1.81
N SER A 428 9.47 -24.06 1.13
CA SER A 428 10.21 -25.31 1.36
C SER A 428 11.26 -25.55 0.28
N ILE A 429 12.47 -25.96 0.67
CA ILE A 429 13.58 -26.26 -0.23
C ILE A 429 14.26 -27.55 0.21
N CYS A 430 14.42 -28.49 -0.71
CA CYS A 430 14.94 -29.82 -0.43
C CYS A 430 16.15 -30.13 -1.30
N PHE A 431 17.19 -30.72 -0.71
CA PHE A 431 18.36 -31.26 -1.42
C PHE A 431 18.42 -32.77 -1.26
N GLY A 432 18.37 -33.48 -2.37
CA GLY A 432 18.37 -34.95 -2.40
C GLY A 432 19.72 -35.51 -2.81
N CYS A 433 20.21 -36.52 -2.11
CA CYS A 433 21.28 -37.39 -2.64
C CYS A 433 20.96 -38.86 -2.36
N THR A 434 21.84 -39.78 -2.77
CA THR A 434 21.58 -41.23 -2.62
C THR A 434 21.38 -41.66 -1.17
N GLY A 435 22.20 -41.15 -0.26
CA GLY A 435 22.24 -41.57 1.16
C GLY A 435 21.79 -40.51 2.16
N GLY A 436 21.55 -39.26 1.74
CA GLY A 436 21.19 -38.18 2.65
C GLY A 436 22.32 -37.75 3.61
N GLN A 437 23.59 -37.96 3.24
CA GLN A 437 24.73 -37.86 4.16
C GLN A 437 25.77 -36.80 3.77
N HIS A 438 26.17 -36.73 2.49
CA HIS A 438 27.26 -35.85 2.04
C HIS A 438 26.75 -34.66 1.23
N ARG A 439 26.57 -34.85 -0.08
CA ARG A 439 26.23 -33.79 -1.06
C ARG A 439 24.98 -32.99 -0.69
N SER A 440 23.92 -33.69 -0.27
CA SER A 440 22.67 -33.04 0.15
C SER A 440 22.81 -32.27 1.46
N VAL A 441 23.61 -32.77 2.40
CA VAL A 441 23.84 -32.13 3.71
C VAL A 441 24.63 -30.84 3.50
N TYR A 442 25.74 -30.92 2.75
CA TYR A 442 26.55 -29.75 2.37
C TYR A 442 25.69 -28.68 1.69
N SER A 443 24.95 -29.06 0.63
CA SER A 443 24.15 -28.10 -0.14
C SER A 443 23.05 -27.44 0.71
N ALA A 444 22.40 -28.19 1.59
CA ALA A 444 21.36 -27.67 2.47
C ALA A 444 21.93 -26.69 3.51
N GLN A 445 23.08 -27.01 4.11
CA GLN A 445 23.78 -26.14 5.06
C GLN A 445 24.14 -24.80 4.40
N HIS A 446 24.82 -24.86 3.25
CA HIS A 446 25.28 -23.67 2.53
C HIS A 446 24.12 -22.78 2.05
N LEU A 447 23.00 -23.36 1.59
CA LEU A 447 21.83 -22.55 1.23
C LEU A 447 21.21 -21.88 2.46
N ALA A 448 21.10 -22.59 3.59
CA ALA A 448 20.50 -22.03 4.79
C ALA A 448 21.29 -20.81 5.30
N GLU A 449 22.61 -20.92 5.31
CA GLU A 449 23.51 -19.82 5.66
C GLU A 449 23.41 -18.65 4.68
N HIS A 450 23.47 -18.93 3.37
CA HIS A 450 23.33 -17.92 2.32
C HIS A 450 22.02 -17.12 2.46
N LEU A 451 20.89 -17.80 2.61
CA LEU A 451 19.59 -17.14 2.71
C LEU A 451 19.47 -16.27 3.97
N ASN A 452 19.95 -16.76 5.11
CA ASN A 452 19.93 -15.99 6.35
C ASN A 452 20.92 -14.81 6.31
N GLN A 453 22.07 -14.96 5.68
CA GLN A 453 23.05 -13.87 5.52
C GLN A 453 22.55 -12.81 4.54
N LYS A 454 22.01 -13.21 3.38
CA LYS A 454 21.63 -12.31 2.30
C LYS A 454 20.28 -11.62 2.53
N PHE A 455 19.29 -12.34 3.03
CA PHE A 455 17.92 -11.82 3.16
C PHE A 455 17.47 -11.61 4.61
N GLY A 456 18.24 -12.09 5.60
CA GLY A 456 17.86 -11.99 7.01
C GLY A 456 16.62 -12.81 7.40
N VAL A 457 16.12 -13.67 6.50
CA VAL A 457 14.94 -14.53 6.77
C VAL A 457 15.27 -15.62 7.79
N GLN A 458 14.26 -16.05 8.53
CA GLN A 458 14.41 -17.24 9.38
C GLN A 458 14.53 -18.47 8.49
N VAL A 459 15.52 -19.32 8.78
CA VAL A 459 15.70 -20.60 8.10
C VAL A 459 15.66 -21.74 9.09
N ASN A 460 14.76 -22.70 8.88
CA ASN A 460 14.67 -23.94 9.63
C ASN A 460 15.35 -25.03 8.79
N LEU A 461 16.57 -25.40 9.16
CA LEU A 461 17.38 -26.42 8.49
C LEU A 461 17.17 -27.79 9.16
N MET A 462 16.93 -28.82 8.36
CA MET A 462 16.78 -30.20 8.80
C MET A 462 17.61 -31.15 7.94
N HIS A 463 18.54 -31.87 8.56
CA HIS A 463 19.24 -32.99 7.92
C HIS A 463 18.54 -34.30 8.28
N ARG A 464 17.58 -34.71 7.44
CA ARG A 464 16.62 -35.77 7.76
C ARG A 464 17.26 -37.10 8.16
N GLU A 465 18.27 -37.56 7.43
CA GLU A 465 18.94 -38.84 7.74
C GLU A 465 20.00 -38.72 8.84
N GLN A 466 20.43 -37.50 9.17
CA GLN A 466 21.37 -37.24 10.27
C GLN A 466 20.65 -36.92 11.59
N ASN A 467 19.33 -36.70 11.56
CA ASN A 467 18.51 -36.23 12.69
C ASN A 467 19.06 -34.94 13.33
N ILE A 468 19.56 -34.02 12.50
CA ILE A 468 20.07 -32.73 12.94
C ILE A 468 19.05 -31.66 12.51
N GLU A 469 18.64 -30.83 13.47
CA GLU A 469 17.81 -29.64 13.22
C GLU A 469 18.54 -28.40 13.70
N GLN A 470 18.51 -27.34 12.90
CA GLN A 470 19.13 -26.06 13.22
C GLN A 470 18.22 -24.92 12.78
N THR A 471 18.06 -23.91 13.64
CA THR A 471 17.28 -22.71 13.31
C THR A 471 18.21 -21.50 13.21
N PHE A 472 18.29 -20.93 12.01
CA PHE A 472 18.88 -19.62 11.76
C PHE A 472 17.82 -18.56 12.05
N LYS A 473 17.95 -17.84 13.16
CA LYS A 473 16.99 -16.80 13.55
C LYS A 473 16.97 -15.67 12.51
N ALA A 474 15.79 -15.08 12.30
CA ALA A 474 15.68 -13.89 11.46
C ALA A 474 16.60 -12.78 12.00
N LYS A 475 17.27 -12.06 11.10
CA LYS A 475 18.06 -10.88 11.46
C LYS A 475 17.14 -9.67 11.46
N SER A 476 17.28 -8.83 12.49
CA SER A 476 16.50 -7.61 12.71
C SER A 476 16.91 -6.51 11.74
#